data_AF-A0A9X6FNC0-F1
#
_entry.id   AF-A0A9X6FNC0-F1
#
_cell.length_a   1.000
_cell.length_b   1.000
_cell.length_c   1.000
_cell.angle_alpha   90.00
_cell.angle_beta   90.00
_cell.angle_gamma   90.00
#
_symmetry.space_group_name_H-M   'P 1'
#
loop_
_entity.id
_entity.type
_entity.pdbx_description
1 polymer ?
#
loop_
_entity_poly.entity_id
_entity_poly.type
_entity_poly.pdbx_seq_one_letter_code
_entity_poly.pdbx_strand_id
1 'polypeptide(L)'
;MEENKDFLNECMNIINTTIYKVFKIDINDEQEKQILGAYLFGMFNGLGHEKNIKPVDIQGAMIQILNEKLNYSLESAVQFSQFLINSTDKNFHPTMFAIIHRGLEGYFMYKDGRNEELSRDFHDIIEVVKTAT
;
A
#
# COMPACT_ATOMS: atom_id res chain seq x y z
N MET A 1 19.62 6.32 -11.12
CA MET A 1 19.24 5.00 -11.68
C MET A 1 19.48 3.87 -10.68
N GLU A 2 20.51 4.00 -9.83
CA GLU A 2 20.79 3.05 -8.73
C GLU A 2 19.84 3.25 -7.52
N GLU A 3 19.57 4.51 -7.13
CA GLU A 3 18.62 4.87 -6.05
C GLU A 3 17.18 4.37 -6.31
N ASN A 4 16.70 4.44 -7.55
CA ASN A 4 15.36 3.95 -7.91
C ASN A 4 15.24 2.43 -7.80
N LYS A 5 16.32 1.69 -8.08
CA LYS A 5 16.35 0.23 -7.90
C LYS A 5 16.37 -0.13 -6.42
N ASP A 6 17.10 0.63 -5.60
CA ASP A 6 17.15 0.45 -4.16
C ASP A 6 15.77 0.65 -3.51
N PHE A 7 15.07 1.74 -3.85
CA PHE A 7 13.71 1.99 -3.35
C PHE A 7 12.71 0.91 -3.73
N LEU A 8 12.67 0.50 -5.01
CA LEU A 8 11.77 -0.58 -5.45
C LEU A 8 12.06 -1.90 -4.71
N ASN A 9 13.34 -2.24 -4.51
CA ASN A 9 13.72 -3.44 -3.77
C ASN A 9 13.22 -3.39 -2.33
N GLU A 10 13.28 -2.24 -1.67
CA GLU A 10 12.73 -2.06 -0.33
C GLU A 10 11.20 -2.17 -0.30
N CYS A 11 10.49 -1.58 -1.26
CA CYS A 11 9.05 -1.76 -1.40
C CYS A 11 8.68 -3.24 -1.61
N MET A 12 9.47 -3.97 -2.42
CA MET A 12 9.33 -5.41 -2.61
C MET A 12 9.60 -6.19 -1.33
N ASN A 13 10.57 -5.77 -0.51
CA ASN A 13 10.84 -6.39 0.79
C ASN A 13 9.69 -6.17 1.77
N ILE A 14 9.14 -4.96 1.84
CA ILE A 14 7.95 -4.65 2.65
C ILE A 14 6.82 -5.62 2.29
N ILE A 15 6.40 -5.68 1.02
CA ILE A 15 5.26 -6.52 0.64
C ILE A 15 5.54 -8.02 0.86
N ASN A 16 6.74 -8.52 0.51
CA ASN A 16 7.07 -9.93 0.70
C ASN A 16 7.10 -10.34 2.19
N THR A 17 7.40 -9.39 3.08
CA THR A 17 7.41 -9.64 4.53
C THR A 17 6.05 -9.43 5.18
N THR A 18 5.18 -8.59 4.63
CA THR A 18 3.88 -8.28 5.24
C THR A 18 2.72 -9.11 4.69
N ILE A 19 2.62 -9.34 3.38
CA ILE A 19 1.39 -9.87 2.75
C ILE A 19 0.95 -11.24 3.33
N TYR A 20 1.86 -12.21 3.41
CA TYR A 20 1.53 -13.55 3.91
C TYR A 20 1.72 -13.73 5.41
N LYS A 21 2.64 -12.96 6.02
CA LYS A 21 3.01 -13.16 7.43
C LYS A 21 2.21 -12.28 8.38
N VAL A 22 1.87 -11.06 7.94
CA VAL A 22 1.26 -10.02 8.78
C VAL A 22 -0.20 -9.78 8.39
N PHE A 23 -0.46 -9.58 7.10
CA PHE A 23 -1.79 -9.17 6.63
C PHE A 23 -2.71 -10.35 6.29
N LYS A 24 -2.17 -11.47 5.79
CA LYS A 24 -2.92 -12.72 5.54
C LYS A 24 -4.20 -12.53 4.71
N ILE A 25 -4.14 -11.67 3.69
CA ILE A 25 -5.29 -11.36 2.82
C ILE A 25 -5.67 -12.52 1.89
N ASP A 26 -6.93 -12.57 1.47
CA ASP A 26 -7.37 -13.33 0.31
C ASP A 26 -7.06 -12.54 -0.98
N ILE A 27 -6.06 -13.00 -1.72
CA ILE A 27 -5.64 -12.36 -2.98
C ILE A 27 -6.70 -12.47 -4.10
N ASN A 28 -7.70 -13.34 -3.94
CA ASN A 28 -8.80 -13.46 -4.89
C ASN A 28 -9.96 -12.50 -4.58
N ASP A 29 -9.98 -11.90 -3.39
CA ASP A 29 -10.94 -10.88 -3.00
C ASP A 29 -10.47 -9.51 -3.53
N GLU A 30 -11.23 -8.95 -4.47
CA GLU A 30 -10.92 -7.65 -5.06
C GLU A 30 -10.96 -6.51 -4.05
N GLN A 31 -11.85 -6.57 -3.05
CA GLN A 31 -11.96 -5.55 -2.02
C GLN A 31 -10.74 -5.59 -1.10
N GLU A 32 -10.28 -6.79 -0.70
CA GLU A 32 -9.06 -6.92 0.10
C GLU A 32 -7.81 -6.48 -0.67
N LYS A 33 -7.70 -6.82 -1.96
CA LYS A 33 -6.61 -6.31 -2.82
C LYS A 33 -6.60 -4.79 -2.90
N GLN A 34 -7.76 -4.15 -3.03
CA GLN A 34 -7.85 -2.69 -3.09
C GLN A 34 -7.47 -2.04 -1.74
N ILE A 35 -7.92 -2.62 -0.62
CA ILE A 35 -7.53 -2.17 0.72
C ILE A 35 -6.01 -2.31 0.91
N LEU A 36 -5.44 -3.46 0.54
CA LEU A 36 -4.00 -3.68 0.59
C LEU A 36 -3.24 -2.70 -0.30
N GLY A 37 -3.71 -2.47 -1.53
CA GLY A 37 -3.09 -1.52 -2.45
C GLY A 37 -3.04 -0.10 -1.87
N ALA A 38 -4.15 0.38 -1.29
CA ALA A 38 -4.19 1.69 -0.65
C ALA A 38 -3.28 1.76 0.59
N TYR A 39 -3.27 0.71 1.41
CA TYR A 39 -2.42 0.65 2.61
C TYR A 39 -0.93 0.65 2.26
N LEU A 40 -0.52 -0.19 1.29
CA LEU A 40 0.85 -0.24 0.78
C LEU A 40 1.26 1.08 0.14
N PHE A 41 0.36 1.76 -0.57
CA PHE A 41 0.65 3.08 -1.10
C PHE A 41 0.96 4.08 0.02
N GLY A 42 0.21 4.06 1.12
CA GLY A 42 0.55 4.79 2.34
C GLY A 42 1.94 4.43 2.87
N MET A 43 2.24 3.13 2.99
CA MET A 43 3.55 2.68 3.50
C MET A 43 4.71 3.14 2.60
N PHE A 44 4.55 3.06 1.28
CA PHE A 44 5.57 3.48 0.32
C PHE A 44 5.75 5.00 0.28
N ASN A 45 4.70 5.77 0.56
CA ASN A 45 4.84 7.21 0.78
C ASN A 45 5.59 7.53 2.07
N GLY A 46 5.38 6.74 3.15
CA GLY A 46 6.19 6.83 4.37
C GLY A 46 7.68 6.59 4.12
N LEU A 47 8.01 5.48 3.43
CA LEU A 47 9.38 5.18 3.01
C LEU A 47 9.94 6.25 2.07
N GLY A 48 9.14 6.68 1.09
CA GLY A 48 9.52 7.69 0.11
C GLY A 48 9.82 9.03 0.76
N HIS A 49 9.06 9.42 1.78
CA HIS A 49 9.34 10.63 2.58
C HIS A 49 10.69 10.55 3.29
N GLU A 50 10.98 9.43 3.95
CA GLU A 50 12.25 9.20 4.65
C GLU A 50 13.46 9.26 3.72
N LYS A 51 13.32 8.71 2.50
CA LYS A 51 14.39 8.65 1.50
C LYS A 51 14.39 9.80 0.49
N ASN A 52 13.50 10.79 0.66
CA ASN A 52 13.35 11.92 -0.27
C ASN A 52 13.10 11.48 -1.73
N ILE A 53 12.28 10.45 -1.92
CA ILE A 53 11.94 9.87 -3.22
C ILE A 53 10.88 10.74 -3.91
N LYS A 54 11.00 10.88 -5.23
CA LYS A 54 10.05 11.68 -6.01
C LYS A 54 8.71 10.94 -6.12
N PRO A 55 7.57 11.64 -6.12
CA PRO A 55 6.24 11.01 -6.25
C PRO A 55 6.10 10.09 -7.48
N VAL A 56 6.72 10.45 -8.60
CA VAL A 56 6.70 9.64 -9.83
C VAL A 56 7.41 8.28 -9.66
N ASP A 57 8.47 8.22 -8.86
CA ASP A 57 9.18 6.98 -8.58
C ASP A 57 8.37 6.08 -7.62
N ILE A 58 7.65 6.69 -6.67
CA ILE A 58 6.69 5.99 -5.80
C ILE A 58 5.55 5.39 -6.63
N GLN A 59 4.98 6.17 -7.56
CA GLN A 59 3.95 5.67 -8.47
C GLN A 59 4.47 4.52 -9.34
N GLY A 60 5.69 4.63 -9.88
CA GLY A 60 6.32 3.57 -10.66
C GLY A 60 6.47 2.27 -9.87
N ALA A 61 6.93 2.35 -8.62
CA ALA A 61 7.02 1.19 -7.73
C ALA A 61 5.64 0.59 -7.42
N MET A 62 4.63 1.44 -7.19
CA MET A 62 3.27 1.00 -6.94
C MET A 62 2.70 0.23 -8.13
N ILE A 63 2.85 0.74 -9.36
CA ILE A 63 2.38 0.07 -10.58
C ILE A 63 3.01 -1.32 -10.71
N GLN A 64 4.32 -1.43 -10.50
CA GLN A 64 5.02 -2.70 -10.61
C GLN A 64 4.55 -3.70 -9.54
N ILE A 65 4.34 -3.25 -8.31
CA ILE A 65 3.85 -4.10 -7.21
C ILE A 65 2.42 -4.55 -7.45
N LEU A 66 1.53 -3.66 -7.89
CA LEU A 66 0.15 -4.02 -8.25
C LEU A 66 0.14 -5.11 -9.34
N ASN A 67 1.00 -4.99 -10.35
CA ASN A 67 1.07 -5.95 -11.44
C ASN A 67 1.68 -7.29 -11.00
N GLU A 68 2.84 -7.28 -10.34
CA GLU A 68 3.60 -8.50 -10.03
C GLU A 68 3.12 -9.23 -8.77
N LYS A 69 2.52 -8.52 -7.81
CA LYS A 69 2.18 -9.09 -6.49
C LYS A 69 0.69 -9.20 -6.25
N LEU A 70 -0.11 -8.30 -6.83
CA LEU A 70 -1.58 -8.34 -6.71
C LEU A 70 -2.28 -8.81 -7.98
N ASN A 71 -1.52 -9.28 -8.98
CA ASN A 71 -2.03 -9.85 -10.24
C ASN A 71 -2.94 -8.91 -11.03
N TYR A 72 -2.79 -7.59 -10.88
CA TYR A 72 -3.47 -6.65 -11.77
C TYR A 72 -2.84 -6.69 -13.16
N SER A 73 -3.64 -6.50 -14.21
CA SER A 73 -3.08 -6.16 -15.52
C SER A 73 -2.27 -4.86 -15.42
N LEU A 74 -1.32 -4.64 -16.33
CA LEU A 74 -0.54 -3.38 -16.34
C LEU A 74 -1.47 -2.15 -16.46
N GLU A 75 -2.51 -2.23 -17.29
CA GLU A 75 -3.50 -1.17 -17.44
C GLU A 75 -4.25 -0.90 -16.13
N SER A 76 -4.75 -1.95 -15.47
CA SER A 76 -5.44 -1.84 -14.18
C SER A 76 -4.50 -1.31 -13.09
N ALA A 77 -3.23 -1.71 -13.08
CA ALA A 77 -2.23 -1.21 -12.15
C ALA A 77 -1.96 0.29 -12.33
N VAL A 78 -1.85 0.77 -13.57
CA VAL A 78 -1.71 2.20 -13.88
C VAL A 78 -2.94 2.98 -13.42
N GLN A 79 -4.14 2.53 -13.78
CA GLN A 79 -5.40 3.17 -13.40
C GLN A 79 -5.56 3.21 -11.87
N PHE A 80 -5.29 2.10 -11.19
CA PHE A 80 -5.43 2.02 -9.75
C PHE A 80 -4.39 2.88 -9.03
N SER A 81 -3.13 2.90 -9.48
CA SER A 81 -2.11 3.80 -8.92
C SER A 81 -2.53 5.29 -9.03
N GLN A 82 -3.14 5.69 -10.16
CA GLN A 82 -3.62 7.05 -10.34
C GLN A 82 -4.81 7.35 -9.44
N PHE A 83 -5.72 6.39 -9.27
CA PHE A 83 -6.82 6.49 -8.32
C PHE A 83 -6.33 6.68 -6.87
N LEU A 84 -5.26 5.97 -6.47
CA LEU A 84 -4.65 6.13 -5.14
C LEU A 84 -4.02 7.52 -4.96
N ILE A 85 -3.35 8.05 -5.98
CA ILE A 85 -2.83 9.43 -5.98
C ILE A 85 -3.98 10.43 -5.78
N ASN A 86 -5.06 10.31 -6.56
CA ASN A 86 -6.23 11.19 -6.41
C ASN A 86 -6.87 11.06 -5.02
N SER A 87 -6.84 9.86 -4.43
CA SER A 87 -7.35 9.56 -3.09
C SER A 87 -6.50 10.10 -1.94
N THR A 88 -5.35 10.72 -2.22
CA THR A 88 -4.66 11.56 -1.24
C THR A 88 -5.41 12.87 -0.94
N ASP A 89 -6.41 13.23 -1.76
CA ASP A 89 -7.42 14.23 -1.42
C ASP A 89 -8.63 13.55 -0.76
N LYS A 90 -8.91 13.92 0.49
CA LYS A 90 -10.05 13.41 1.26
C LYS A 90 -11.39 13.66 0.56
N ASN A 91 -11.54 14.74 -0.19
CA ASN A 91 -12.78 15.07 -0.89
C ASN A 91 -13.02 14.18 -2.10
N PHE A 92 -11.97 13.59 -2.68
CA PHE A 92 -12.08 12.67 -3.80
C PHE A 92 -12.58 11.30 -3.35
N HIS A 93 -11.97 10.72 -2.31
CA HIS A 93 -12.38 9.43 -1.78
C HIS A 93 -12.06 9.27 -0.27
N PRO A 94 -12.99 9.61 0.64
CA PRO A 94 -12.72 9.63 2.09
C PRO A 94 -12.21 8.32 2.69
N THR A 95 -12.74 7.17 2.25
CA THR A 95 -12.32 5.86 2.76
C THR A 95 -10.88 5.53 2.36
N MET A 96 -10.55 5.61 1.06
CA MET A 96 -9.19 5.38 0.56
C MET A 96 -8.20 6.38 1.14
N PHE A 97 -8.59 7.64 1.30
CA PHE A 97 -7.79 8.64 2.01
C PHE A 97 -7.41 8.17 3.41
N ALA A 98 -8.38 7.67 4.19
CA ALA A 98 -8.14 7.18 5.55
C ALA A 98 -7.22 5.94 5.54
N ILE A 99 -7.42 5.01 4.61
CA ILE A 99 -6.58 3.80 4.48
C ILE A 99 -5.14 4.17 4.12
N ILE A 100 -4.94 5.12 3.19
CA ILE A 100 -3.61 5.61 2.81
C ILE A 100 -2.91 6.25 4.02
N HIS A 101 -3.61 7.04 4.82
CA HIS A 101 -3.03 7.66 6.02
C HIS A 101 -2.66 6.61 7.07
N ARG A 102 -3.52 5.60 7.31
CA ARG A 102 -3.18 4.47 8.19
C ARG A 102 -1.99 3.68 7.66
N GLY A 103 -1.89 3.49 6.34
CA GLY A 103 -0.72 2.88 5.71
C GLY A 103 0.58 3.64 5.96
N LEU A 104 0.54 4.98 5.96
CA LEU A 104 1.69 5.80 6.30
C LEU A 104 2.14 5.58 7.76
N GLU A 105 1.20 5.49 8.70
CA GLU A 105 1.50 5.11 10.10
C GLU A 105 2.00 3.66 10.19
N GLY A 106 1.43 2.76 9.39
CA GLY A 106 1.82 1.36 9.25
C GLY A 106 3.27 1.18 8.79
N TYR A 107 3.82 2.09 8.00
CA TYR A 107 5.26 2.07 7.66
C TYR A 107 6.13 2.23 8.90
N PHE A 108 5.79 3.13 9.82
CA PHE A 108 6.55 3.28 11.07
C PHE A 108 6.37 2.07 11.99
N MET A 109 5.17 1.47 12.06
CA MET A 109 4.96 0.20 12.78
C MET A 109 5.84 -0.92 12.21
N TYR A 110 5.90 -1.04 10.89
CA TYR A 110 6.77 -1.99 10.19
C TYR A 110 8.25 -1.76 10.53
N LYS A 111 8.71 -0.51 10.40
CA LYS A 111 10.10 -0.11 10.67
C LYS A 111 10.53 -0.41 12.11
N ASP A 112 9.64 -0.18 13.06
CA ASP A 112 9.88 -0.43 14.49
C ASP A 112 9.72 -1.92 14.88
N GLY A 113 9.40 -2.80 13.93
CA GLY A 113 9.19 -4.23 14.19
C GLY A 113 7.89 -4.54 14.95
N ARG A 114 6.94 -3.60 15.01
CA ARG A 114 5.65 -3.73 15.71
C ARG A 114 4.62 -4.51 14.87
N ASN A 115 4.98 -5.73 14.48
CA ASN A 115 4.20 -6.54 13.53
C ASN A 115 2.78 -6.88 14.03
N GLU A 116 2.58 -7.07 15.33
CA GLU A 116 1.23 -7.33 15.89
C GLU A 116 0.32 -6.11 15.78
N GLU A 117 0.86 -4.91 16.01
CA GLU A 117 0.12 -3.65 15.88
C GLU A 117 -0.22 -3.37 14.42
N LEU A 118 0.77 -3.55 13.52
CA LEU A 118 0.58 -3.46 12.08
C LEU A 118 -0.49 -4.44 11.58
N SER A 119 -0.47 -5.68 12.08
CA SER A 119 -1.47 -6.69 11.73
C SER A 119 -2.86 -6.27 12.20
N ARG A 120 -3.02 -5.87 13.47
CA ARG A 120 -4.31 -5.40 14.00
C ARG A 120 -4.83 -4.20 13.23
N ASP A 121 -4.00 -3.19 13.00
CA ASP A 121 -4.36 -1.98 12.27
C ASP A 121 -4.94 -2.31 10.89
N PHE A 122 -4.26 -3.18 10.14
CA PHE A 122 -4.72 -3.60 8.83
C PHE A 122 -6.04 -4.42 8.88
N HIS A 123 -6.19 -5.36 9.80
CA HIS A 123 -7.40 -6.18 9.90
C HIS A 123 -8.61 -5.37 10.37
N ASP A 124 -8.42 -4.38 11.25
CA ASP A 124 -9.49 -3.46 11.65
C ASP A 124 -10.03 -2.69 10.42
N ILE A 125 -9.18 -2.36 9.44
CA ILE A 125 -9.64 -1.75 8.17
C ILE A 125 -10.50 -2.73 7.39
N ILE A 126 -10.05 -3.98 7.23
CA ILE A 126 -10.80 -5.01 6.51
C ILE A 126 -12.19 -5.17 7.14
N GLU A 127 -12.27 -5.30 8.46
CA GLU A 127 -13.53 -5.46 9.18
C GLU A 127 -14.47 -4.27 8.98
N VAL A 128 -13.98 -3.04 9.16
CA VAL A 128 -14.80 -1.82 9.01
C VAL A 128 -15.29 -1.66 7.57
N VAL A 129 -14.43 -1.91 6.58
CA VAL A 129 -14.81 -1.74 5.17
C VAL A 129 -15.79 -2.82 4.72
N LYS A 130 -15.58 -4.08 5.13
CA LYS A 130 -16.48 -5.19 4.79
C LYS A 130 -17.85 -5.09 5.47
N THR A 131 -17.93 -4.53 6.67
CA THR A 131 -19.20 -4.36 7.38
C THR A 131 -20.01 -3.14 6.92
N ALA A 132 -19.38 -2.20 6.23
CA ALA A 132 -20.03 -1.02 5.66
C ALA A 132 -20.66 -1.25 4.27
N THR A 133 -20.42 -2.41 3.67
CA THR A 133 -20.93 -2.86 2.36
C THR A 133 -21.90 -4.02 2.50
#